data_AF-A0A8K0CD35-F1
#
_entry.id   AF-A0A8K0CD35-F1
#
_cell.length_a   1.000
_cell.length_b   1.000
_cell.length_c   1.000
_cell.angle_alpha   90.00
_cell.angle_beta   90.00
_cell.angle_gamma   90.00
#
_symmetry.space_group_name_H-M   'P 1'
#
loop_
_entity.id
_entity.type
_entity.pdbx_description
1 polymer ?
#
loop_
_entity_poly.entity_id
_entity_poly.type
_entity_poly.pdbx_seq_one_letter_code
_entity_poly.pdbx_strand_id
1 'polypeptide(L)'
;MRHIPKRQEALTRDVLSLLTIPSLENNDHNDFSDSEGDEELSDSDTSENHSDTVDINYEKLEKVVDFVINRNAFFARPENLLLSLLSDEQTHERELTARRILKAREMPTSGQLWVFEVPKINLNVSFYIDLIDWQQYSQPPILCEVSNETLHFLLESGGNDKVLFLRLPCHTKPVERAVTTVPEASVQLYVKESREALIKTKIHSRKRMPKFDSKKIFKVL
;
A
#
# COMPACT_ATOMS: atom_id res chain seq x y z
N MET A 1 -24.85 11.51 -25.44
CA MET A 1 -23.42 11.36 -25.76
C MET A 1 -22.64 12.46 -25.03
N ARG A 2 -21.85 12.11 -24.01
CA ARG A 2 -21.11 13.09 -23.19
C ARG A 2 -19.82 13.47 -23.91
N HIS A 3 -19.65 14.76 -24.17
CA HIS A 3 -18.46 15.31 -24.82
C HIS A 3 -17.28 15.22 -23.84
N ILE A 4 -16.31 14.37 -24.15
CA ILE A 4 -15.05 14.30 -23.42
C ILE A 4 -14.21 15.51 -23.85
N PRO A 5 -13.62 16.29 -22.92
CA PRO A 5 -12.78 17.43 -23.27
C PRO A 5 -11.45 16.93 -23.85
N LYS A 6 -11.03 17.53 -24.98
CA LYS A 6 -9.82 17.23 -25.80
C LYS A 6 -8.50 16.99 -25.04
N ARG A 7 -8.43 17.34 -23.75
CA ARG A 7 -7.28 17.14 -22.88
C ARG A 7 -7.13 15.71 -22.35
N GLN A 8 -8.23 14.96 -22.23
CA GLN A 8 -8.16 13.55 -21.79
C GLN A 8 -7.71 12.63 -22.92
N GLU A 9 -8.02 12.94 -24.18
CA GLU A 9 -7.53 12.20 -25.35
C GLU A 9 -6.02 12.33 -25.57
N ALA A 10 -5.42 13.47 -25.19
CA ALA A 10 -3.98 13.65 -25.25
C ALA A 10 -3.25 12.80 -24.21
N LEU A 11 -3.79 12.72 -22.98
CA LEU A 11 -3.25 11.89 -21.91
C LEU A 11 -3.37 10.39 -22.18
N THR A 12 -4.47 9.95 -22.81
CA THR A 12 -4.64 8.52 -23.16
C THR A 12 -3.74 8.10 -24.32
N ARG A 13 -3.47 8.98 -25.30
CA ARG A 13 -2.50 8.71 -26.37
C ARG A 13 -1.07 8.60 -25.85
N ASP A 14 -0.66 9.51 -24.96
CA ASP A 14 0.70 9.51 -24.40
C ASP A 14 0.94 8.25 -23.55
N VAL A 15 -0.04 7.83 -22.74
CA VAL A 15 0.08 6.62 -21.91
C VAL A 15 0.09 5.33 -22.76
N LEU A 16 -0.68 5.27 -23.85
CA LEU A 16 -0.67 4.12 -24.77
C LEU A 16 0.65 4.00 -25.55
N SER A 17 1.27 5.14 -25.91
CA SER A 17 2.58 5.13 -26.59
C SER A 17 3.71 4.63 -25.69
N LEU A 18 3.60 4.85 -24.37
CA LEU A 18 4.58 4.41 -23.37
C LEU A 18 4.42 2.95 -22.96
N LEU A 19 3.30 2.31 -23.33
CA LEU A 19 3.02 0.89 -23.05
C LEU A 19 3.25 -0.02 -24.27
N THR A 20 3.61 0.54 -25.42
CA THR A 20 3.90 -0.23 -26.63
C THR A 20 5.39 -0.62 -26.62
N ILE A 21 5.67 -1.86 -26.28
CA ILE A 21 7.01 -2.46 -26.40
C ILE A 21 7.30 -2.65 -27.90
N PRO A 22 8.48 -2.26 -28.43
CA PRO A 22 8.85 -2.60 -29.80
C PRO A 22 9.00 -4.12 -29.90
N SER A 23 8.18 -4.74 -30.75
CA SER A 23 8.29 -6.16 -31.10
C SER A 23 9.69 -6.45 -31.63
N LEU A 24 10.37 -7.43 -31.03
CA LEU A 24 11.56 -8.04 -31.60
C LEU A 24 11.21 -8.61 -32.98
N GLU A 25 11.91 -8.13 -34.00
CA GLU A 25 11.94 -8.74 -35.33
C GLU A 25 12.48 -10.16 -35.20
N ASN A 26 11.60 -11.16 -35.25
CA ASN A 26 11.98 -12.51 -35.64
C ASN A 26 11.65 -12.64 -37.12
N ASN A 27 12.68 -12.44 -37.92
CA ASN A 27 12.74 -12.79 -39.31
C ASN A 27 13.01 -14.28 -39.39
N ASP A 28 12.00 -15.10 -39.65
CA ASP A 28 12.17 -16.41 -40.27
C ASP A 28 10.97 -16.68 -41.18
N HIS A 29 11.25 -16.63 -42.48
CA HIS A 29 10.40 -17.20 -43.51
C HIS A 29 10.22 -18.70 -43.25
N ASN A 30 8.97 -19.16 -43.31
CA ASN A 30 8.64 -20.37 -44.08
C ASN A 30 7.15 -20.36 -44.42
N ASP A 31 6.89 -20.06 -45.69
CA ASP A 31 5.75 -20.56 -46.44
C ASP A 31 5.71 -22.09 -46.32
N PHE A 32 4.57 -22.67 -45.93
CA PHE A 32 3.99 -23.78 -46.69
C PHE A 32 2.53 -24.03 -46.34
N SER A 33 1.78 -24.28 -47.40
CA SER A 33 0.35 -24.47 -47.56
C SER A 33 -0.22 -25.77 -46.99
N ASP A 34 -1.55 -25.74 -46.80
CA ASP A 34 -2.53 -26.81 -46.63
C ASP A 34 -2.16 -28.20 -47.19
N SER A 35 -2.50 -29.26 -46.44
CA SER A 35 -3.09 -30.49 -47.01
C SER A 35 -3.68 -31.39 -45.93
N GLU A 36 -4.87 -31.90 -46.25
CA GLU A 36 -5.67 -32.92 -45.56
C GLU A 36 -4.95 -34.28 -45.48
N GLY A 37 -5.31 -35.09 -44.49
CA GLY A 37 -4.94 -36.51 -44.43
C GLY A 37 -5.32 -37.18 -43.12
N ASP A 38 -6.47 -37.86 -43.11
CA ASP A 38 -6.86 -38.85 -42.10
C ASP A 38 -5.92 -40.06 -42.17
N GLU A 39 -5.33 -40.48 -41.04
CA GLU A 39 -4.88 -41.86 -40.82
C GLU A 39 -4.99 -42.20 -39.32
N GLU A 40 -6.08 -42.90 -38.96
CA GLU A 40 -6.13 -43.70 -37.74
C GLU A 40 -5.12 -44.86 -37.86
N LEU A 41 -4.11 -44.89 -36.99
CA LEU A 41 -3.43 -46.14 -36.67
C LEU A 41 -3.08 -46.18 -35.17
N SER A 42 -3.72 -47.12 -34.50
CA SER A 42 -3.45 -47.60 -33.15
C SER A 42 -2.07 -48.26 -33.08
N ASP A 43 -1.25 -47.88 -32.10
CA ASP A 43 -0.88 -48.76 -30.98
C ASP A 43 0.31 -48.23 -30.19
N SER A 44 0.15 -48.27 -28.87
CA SER A 44 1.17 -48.35 -27.82
C SER A 44 2.38 -47.40 -27.91
N ASP A 45 2.29 -46.30 -27.16
CA ASP A 45 3.40 -45.89 -26.28
C ASP A 45 2.80 -45.05 -25.14
N THR A 46 2.54 -45.73 -24.01
CA THR A 46 2.33 -45.07 -22.72
C THR A 46 3.68 -44.48 -22.30
N SER A 47 4.05 -43.35 -22.91
CA SER A 47 5.02 -42.46 -22.31
C SER A 47 4.39 -41.98 -21.01
N GLU A 48 4.98 -42.44 -19.91
CA GLU A 48 4.73 -41.90 -18.59
C GLU A 48 4.91 -40.38 -18.70
N ASN A 49 3.79 -39.66 -18.70
CA ASN A 49 3.79 -38.26 -18.29
C ASN A 49 4.21 -38.27 -16.82
N HIS A 50 5.52 -38.29 -16.59
CA HIS A 50 6.11 -37.85 -15.34
C HIS A 50 5.80 -36.35 -15.29
N SER A 51 4.56 -36.03 -14.91
CA SER A 51 4.29 -34.73 -14.34
C SER A 51 5.17 -34.69 -13.10
N ASP A 52 6.33 -34.05 -13.23
CA ASP A 52 7.14 -33.56 -12.14
C ASP A 52 6.23 -32.62 -11.33
N THR A 53 5.38 -33.24 -10.53
CA THR A 53 4.67 -32.58 -9.47
C THR A 53 5.77 -32.25 -8.49
N VAL A 54 6.27 -31.02 -8.60
CA VAL A 54 7.15 -30.45 -7.59
C VAL A 54 6.40 -30.63 -6.28
N ASP A 55 6.88 -31.55 -5.44
CA ASP A 55 6.37 -31.73 -4.08
C ASP A 55 6.68 -30.44 -3.31
N ILE A 56 5.75 -29.49 -3.42
CA ILE A 56 5.83 -28.22 -2.70
C ILE A 56 5.61 -28.58 -1.23
N ASN A 57 6.70 -28.55 -0.47
CA ASN A 57 6.61 -28.68 0.98
C ASN A 57 5.96 -27.42 1.56
N TYR A 58 4.64 -27.49 1.75
CA TYR A 58 3.81 -26.40 2.27
C TYR A 58 4.28 -25.92 3.65
N GLU A 59 4.72 -26.81 4.54
CA GLU A 59 5.22 -26.42 5.87
C GLU A 59 6.51 -25.59 5.78
N LYS A 60 7.39 -25.91 4.84
CA LYS A 60 8.61 -25.14 4.60
C LYS A 60 8.27 -23.77 4.01
N LEU A 61 7.30 -23.73 3.08
CA LEU A 61 6.85 -22.49 2.45
C LEU A 61 6.20 -21.56 3.47
N GLU A 62 5.31 -22.07 4.31
CA GLU A 62 4.65 -21.32 5.39
C GLU A 62 5.68 -20.65 6.31
N LYS A 63 6.70 -21.38 6.75
CA LYS A 63 7.78 -20.82 7.58
C LYS A 63 8.54 -19.68 6.91
N VAL A 64 8.76 -19.76 5.60
CA VAL A 64 9.42 -18.67 4.84
C VAL A 64 8.48 -17.47 4.75
N VAL A 65 7.20 -17.68 4.44
CA VAL A 65 6.19 -16.63 4.34
C VAL A 65 6.03 -15.93 5.69
N ASP A 66 5.81 -16.67 6.76
CA ASP A 66 5.65 -16.14 8.12
C ASP A 66 6.85 -15.30 8.55
N PHE A 67 8.06 -15.77 8.26
CA PHE A 67 9.29 -15.04 8.55
C PHE A 67 9.34 -13.71 7.80
N VAL A 68 8.98 -13.70 6.52
CA VAL A 68 8.97 -12.49 5.69
C VAL A 68 7.89 -11.51 6.14
N ILE A 69 6.69 -11.98 6.48
CA ILE A 69 5.60 -11.14 6.97
C ILE A 69 5.99 -10.52 8.32
N ASN A 70 6.48 -11.32 9.26
CA ASN A 70 6.90 -10.85 10.57
C ASN A 70 8.03 -9.81 10.49
N ARG A 71 8.99 -9.98 9.57
CA ARG A 71 10.08 -9.01 9.38
C ARG A 71 9.59 -7.64 8.86
N ASN A 72 8.45 -7.61 8.18
CA ASN A 72 7.90 -6.42 7.53
C ASN A 72 6.55 -5.97 8.11
N ALA A 73 6.21 -6.42 9.33
CA ALA A 73 4.92 -6.17 9.97
C ALA A 73 4.70 -4.73 10.47
N PHE A 74 5.33 -3.72 9.85
CA PHE A 74 5.17 -2.30 10.19
C PHE A 74 3.72 -1.81 10.08
N PHE A 75 2.91 -2.47 9.24
CA PHE A 75 1.48 -2.17 9.12
C PHE A 75 0.71 -2.51 10.41
N ALA A 76 1.13 -3.54 11.14
CA ALA A 76 0.46 -4.02 12.36
C ALA A 76 0.83 -3.19 13.60
N ARG A 77 1.32 -1.95 13.42
CA ARG A 77 1.53 -1.04 14.53
C ARG A 77 0.19 -0.77 15.24
N PRO A 78 0.18 -0.65 16.58
CA PRO A 78 -1.04 -0.42 17.35
C PRO A 78 -1.87 0.77 16.81
N GLU A 79 -1.22 1.86 16.43
CA GLU A 79 -1.87 3.04 15.83
C GLU A 79 -2.64 2.72 14.55
N ASN A 80 -2.04 1.98 13.63
CA ASN A 80 -2.68 1.61 12.37
C ASN A 80 -3.83 0.62 12.57
N LEU A 81 -3.67 -0.32 13.51
CA LEU A 81 -4.72 -1.29 13.82
C LEU A 81 -5.91 -0.64 14.51
N LEU A 82 -5.68 0.26 15.46
CA LEU A 82 -6.78 1.00 16.10
C LEU A 82 -7.55 1.85 15.08
N LEU A 83 -6.86 2.42 14.10
CA LEU A 83 -7.50 3.15 13.00
C LEU A 83 -8.39 2.27 12.12
N SER A 84 -7.90 1.10 11.72
CA SER A 84 -8.68 0.17 10.91
C SER A 84 -9.88 -0.34 11.68
N LEU A 85 -9.68 -0.76 12.93
CA LEU A 85 -10.72 -1.35 13.78
C LEU A 85 -11.82 -0.34 14.18
N LEU A 86 -11.49 0.95 14.32
CA LEU A 86 -12.50 2.00 14.55
C LEU A 86 -13.45 2.16 13.36
N SER A 87 -12.98 1.86 12.14
CA SER A 87 -13.75 1.99 10.90
C SER A 87 -14.29 0.65 10.39
N ASP A 88 -14.07 -0.43 11.14
CA ASP A 88 -14.50 -1.78 10.77
C ASP A 88 -16.03 -1.85 10.66
N GLU A 89 -16.56 -2.85 9.96
CA GLU A 89 -18.00 -3.11 9.86
C GLU A 89 -18.55 -3.80 11.11
N GLN A 90 -17.71 -4.55 11.83
CA GLN A 90 -18.09 -5.24 13.05
C GLN A 90 -18.22 -4.27 14.23
N THR A 91 -19.43 -4.17 14.79
CA THR A 91 -19.75 -3.29 15.92
C THR A 91 -18.90 -3.59 17.17
N HIS A 92 -18.73 -4.87 17.46
CA HIS A 92 -17.93 -5.36 18.58
C HIS A 92 -16.45 -4.93 18.47
N GLU A 93 -15.85 -4.95 17.27
CA GLU A 93 -14.48 -4.50 17.07
C GLU A 93 -14.34 -2.99 17.28
N ARG A 94 -15.31 -2.20 16.79
CA ARG A 94 -15.36 -0.74 17.04
C ARG A 94 -15.44 -0.43 18.53
N GLU A 95 -16.31 -1.14 19.26
CA GLU A 95 -16.48 -0.99 20.70
C GLU A 95 -15.20 -1.33 21.48
N LEU A 96 -14.60 -2.50 21.21
CA LEU A 96 -13.33 -2.90 21.83
C LEU A 96 -12.22 -1.88 21.59
N THR A 97 -12.17 -1.34 20.38
CA THR A 97 -11.17 -0.36 19.96
C THR A 97 -11.36 0.97 20.69
N ALA A 98 -12.60 1.44 20.83
CA ALA A 98 -12.91 2.64 21.60
C ALA A 98 -12.50 2.50 23.08
N ARG A 99 -12.78 1.34 23.70
CA ARG A 99 -12.32 1.03 25.07
C ARG A 99 -10.80 1.07 25.19
N ARG A 100 -10.10 0.49 24.22
CA ARG A 100 -8.63 0.44 24.19
C ARG A 100 -8.02 1.84 24.06
N ILE A 101 -8.59 2.70 23.22
CA ILE A 101 -8.11 4.08 23.06
C ILE A 101 -8.27 4.86 24.37
N LEU A 102 -9.43 4.75 25.03
CA LEU A 102 -9.65 5.39 26.33
C LEU A 102 -8.63 4.88 27.37
N LYS A 103 -8.44 3.56 27.45
CA LYS A 103 -7.44 2.97 28.35
C LYS A 103 -6.01 3.45 28.03
N ALA A 104 -5.65 3.57 26.76
CA ALA A 104 -4.33 4.06 26.36
C ALA A 104 -4.10 5.54 26.71
N ARG A 105 -5.16 6.34 26.80
CA ARG A 105 -5.12 7.75 27.26
C ARG A 105 -4.89 7.87 28.75
N GLU A 106 -5.38 6.91 29.53
CA GLU A 106 -5.20 6.87 30.98
C GLU A 106 -3.81 6.37 31.39
N MET A 107 -3.13 5.63 30.50
CA MET A 107 -1.77 5.15 30.75
C MET A 107 -0.80 6.33 30.86
N PRO A 108 0.09 6.34 31.88
CA PRO A 108 1.07 7.41 32.01
C PRO A 108 1.93 7.45 30.76
N THR A 109 2.05 8.63 30.15
CA THR A 109 3.01 8.85 29.07
C THR A 109 4.40 8.74 29.67
N SER A 110 4.96 7.53 29.67
CA SER A 110 6.40 7.36 29.83
C SER A 110 7.03 8.29 28.79
N GLY A 111 7.85 9.25 29.20
CA GLY A 111 8.54 10.19 28.29
C GLY A 111 9.51 9.52 27.30
N GLN A 112 9.36 8.22 27.10
CA GLN A 112 10.06 7.37 26.19
C GLN A 112 9.53 7.62 24.78
N LEU A 113 10.43 8.11 23.93
CA LEU A 113 10.20 8.22 22.50
C LEU A 113 9.80 6.85 21.95
N TRP A 114 8.77 6.83 21.11
CA TRP A 114 8.29 5.63 20.47
C TRP A 114 9.40 5.09 19.56
N VAL A 115 10.01 3.98 19.94
CA VAL A 115 10.94 3.29 19.06
C VAL A 115 10.11 2.66 17.94
N PHE A 116 10.51 2.93 16.70
CA PHE A 116 9.86 2.37 15.52
C PHE A 116 10.30 0.92 15.35
N GLU A 117 9.75 0.04 16.18
CA GLU A 117 10.01 -1.40 16.15
C GLU A 117 8.93 -2.13 15.34
N VAL A 118 9.35 -3.24 14.73
CA VAL A 118 8.42 -4.13 14.03
C VAL A 118 7.65 -4.93 15.10
N PRO A 119 6.32 -4.82 15.16
CA PRO A 119 5.54 -5.58 16.10
C PRO A 119 5.59 -7.07 15.76
N LYS A 120 5.66 -7.91 16.79
CA LYS A 120 5.49 -9.34 16.63
C LYS A 120 4.01 -9.63 16.42
N ILE A 121 3.66 -10.17 15.26
CA ILE A 121 2.27 -10.47 14.91
C ILE A 121 1.97 -11.96 15.11
N ASN A 122 0.75 -12.26 15.51
CA ASN A 122 0.23 -13.61 15.55
C ASN A 122 -0.58 -13.88 14.27
N LEU A 123 -0.11 -14.79 13.43
CA LEU A 123 -0.75 -15.10 12.13
C LEU A 123 -1.94 -16.07 12.28
N ASN A 124 -2.08 -16.74 13.41
CA ASN A 124 -3.13 -17.73 13.67
C ASN A 124 -4.42 -17.13 14.24
N VAL A 125 -4.65 -15.84 14.02
CA VAL A 125 -5.77 -15.10 14.63
C VAL A 125 -6.94 -14.98 13.68
N SER A 126 -8.16 -14.98 14.22
CA SER A 126 -9.38 -14.75 13.45
C SER A 126 -9.78 -13.27 13.39
N PHE A 127 -9.37 -12.48 14.38
CA PHE A 127 -9.73 -11.07 14.51
C PHE A 127 -8.48 -10.19 14.49
N TYR A 128 -8.59 -9.01 13.84
CA TYR A 128 -7.49 -8.06 13.76
C TYR A 128 -7.07 -7.53 15.13
N ILE A 129 -8.00 -7.50 16.09
CA ILE A 129 -7.68 -7.09 17.45
C ILE A 129 -6.74 -8.05 18.16
N ASP A 130 -6.65 -9.33 17.76
CA ASP A 130 -5.76 -10.29 18.41
C ASP A 130 -4.40 -10.40 17.70
N LEU A 131 -4.20 -9.64 16.62
CA LEU A 131 -3.01 -9.68 15.77
C LEU A 131 -1.73 -9.32 16.53
N ILE A 132 -1.82 -8.45 17.54
CA ILE A 132 -0.68 -7.99 18.34
C ILE A 132 -0.97 -8.09 19.83
N ASP A 133 0.10 -8.13 20.62
CA ASP A 133 -0.01 -7.94 22.06
C ASP A 133 -0.19 -6.45 22.40
N TRP A 134 -1.17 -6.17 23.26
CA TRP A 134 -1.58 -4.83 23.65
C TRP A 134 -1.14 -4.47 25.07
N GLN A 135 -0.13 -5.12 25.63
CA GLN A 135 0.38 -4.75 26.95
C GLN A 135 1.13 -3.41 26.94
N GLN A 136 1.81 -3.07 25.84
CA GLN A 136 2.69 -1.90 25.72
C GLN A 136 2.33 -1.04 24.51
N TYR A 137 1.14 -0.42 24.52
CA TYR A 137 0.78 0.60 23.54
C TYR A 137 0.42 1.90 24.22
N SER A 138 0.81 3.01 23.59
CA SER A 138 0.51 4.37 24.04
C SER A 138 -0.53 4.99 23.10
N GLN A 139 -1.10 6.13 23.50
CA GLN A 139 -2.11 6.84 22.73
C GLN A 139 -1.59 7.17 21.31
N PRO A 140 -2.28 6.75 20.25
CA PRO A 140 -1.87 7.07 18.89
C PRO A 140 -1.98 8.58 18.62
N PRO A 141 -0.94 9.25 18.12
CA PRO A 141 -0.97 10.68 17.80
C PRO A 141 -2.11 11.06 16.86
N ILE A 142 -2.40 10.25 15.85
CA ILE A 142 -3.48 10.51 14.89
C ILE A 142 -4.87 10.40 15.51
N LEU A 143 -5.00 9.61 16.58
CA LEU A 143 -6.24 9.47 17.33
C LEU A 143 -6.34 10.51 18.45
N CYS A 144 -5.35 11.39 18.65
CA CYS A 144 -5.47 12.49 19.61
C CYS A 144 -6.54 13.51 19.21
N GLU A 145 -6.84 13.66 17.92
CA GLU A 145 -7.88 14.57 17.44
C GLU A 145 -9.30 14.12 17.83
N VAL A 146 -9.46 12.84 18.17
CA VAL A 146 -10.74 12.25 18.56
C VAL A 146 -11.08 12.62 20.00
N SER A 147 -12.21 13.27 20.26
CA SER A 147 -12.58 13.63 21.64
C SER A 147 -12.97 12.40 22.47
N ASN A 148 -12.73 12.43 23.78
CA ASN A 148 -13.21 11.37 24.69
C ASN A 148 -14.73 11.21 24.61
N GLU A 149 -15.47 12.32 24.45
CA GLU A 149 -16.93 12.32 24.31
C GLU A 149 -17.39 11.49 23.11
N THR A 150 -16.74 11.62 21.95
CA THR A 150 -17.07 10.81 20.77
C THR A 150 -16.80 9.32 20.98
N LEU A 151 -15.77 8.97 21.75
CA LEU A 151 -15.48 7.58 22.11
C LEU A 151 -16.51 7.03 23.09
N HIS A 152 -16.94 7.82 24.09
CA HIS A 152 -17.99 7.41 25.02
C HIS A 152 -19.33 7.23 24.31
N PHE A 153 -19.69 8.13 23.40
CA PHE A 153 -20.89 7.97 22.56
C PHE A 153 -20.86 6.68 21.74
N LEU A 154 -19.71 6.37 21.14
CA LEU A 154 -19.51 5.11 20.41
C LEU A 154 -19.65 3.87 21.31
N LEU A 155 -19.27 3.96 22.58
CA LEU A 155 -19.48 2.89 23.55
C LEU A 155 -20.95 2.75 23.95
N GLU A 156 -21.65 3.87 24.16
CA GLU A 156 -23.08 3.87 24.50
C GLU A 156 -23.93 3.28 23.37
N SER A 157 -23.56 3.53 22.11
CA SER A 157 -24.24 2.93 20.96
C SER A 157 -23.82 1.48 20.66
N GLY A 158 -22.96 0.87 21.48
CA GLY A 158 -22.46 -0.50 21.28
C GLY A 158 -21.67 -0.65 19.99
N GLY A 159 -20.99 0.42 19.57
CA GLY A 159 -20.26 0.49 18.32
C GLY A 159 -21.15 0.67 17.09
N ASN A 160 -22.49 0.74 17.17
CA ASN A 160 -23.35 0.82 15.97
C ASN A 160 -23.08 2.04 15.09
N ASP A 161 -22.72 3.17 15.70
CA ASP A 161 -22.43 4.38 14.96
C ASP A 161 -21.07 4.33 14.27
N LYS A 162 -21.06 4.70 12.99
CA LYS A 162 -19.81 4.87 12.23
C LYS A 162 -19.30 6.28 12.46
N VAL A 163 -18.24 6.40 13.24
CA VAL A 163 -17.56 7.70 13.41
C VAL A 163 -16.52 7.82 12.29
N LEU A 164 -16.74 8.77 11.39
CA LEU A 164 -15.81 9.09 10.31
C LEU A 164 -14.65 9.90 10.90
N PHE A 165 -13.67 9.21 11.48
CA PHE A 165 -12.63 9.84 12.29
C PHE A 165 -11.65 10.71 11.50
N LEU A 166 -11.43 10.41 10.22
CA LEU A 166 -10.31 10.97 9.50
C LEU A 166 -10.65 11.19 8.04
N ARG A 167 -11.00 12.45 7.72
CA ARG A 167 -10.90 12.94 6.34
C ARG A 167 -9.42 13.22 6.05
N LEU A 168 -8.61 12.16 5.99
CA LEU A 168 -7.23 12.30 5.55
C LEU A 168 -7.24 12.76 4.10
N PRO A 169 -6.60 13.90 3.77
CA PRO A 169 -6.49 14.30 2.38
C PRO A 169 -5.56 13.34 1.66
N CYS A 170 -6.11 12.35 0.96
CA CYS A 170 -5.36 11.32 0.22
C CYS A 170 -4.57 11.90 -0.96
N HIS A 171 -4.93 13.11 -1.43
CA HIS A 171 -4.37 13.76 -2.60
C HIS A 171 -3.89 15.18 -2.30
N THR A 172 -2.99 15.32 -1.32
CA THR A 172 -2.32 16.60 -1.16
C THR A 172 -1.25 16.76 -2.25
N LYS A 173 -1.20 17.95 -2.88
CA LYS A 173 -0.14 18.29 -3.86
C LYS A 173 1.28 17.98 -3.35
N PRO A 174 1.61 18.15 -2.06
CA PRO A 174 2.89 17.68 -1.50
C PRO A 174 3.13 16.18 -1.63
N VAL A 175 2.15 15.33 -1.33
CA VAL A 175 2.25 13.86 -1.45
C VAL A 175 2.48 13.47 -2.91
N GLU A 176 1.69 14.00 -3.84
CA GLU A 176 1.86 13.76 -5.28
C GLU A 176 3.28 14.12 -5.75
N ARG A 177 3.75 15.33 -5.38
CA ARG A 177 5.11 15.79 -5.73
C ARG A 177 6.19 14.92 -5.11
N ALA A 178 6.02 14.43 -3.88
CA ALA A 178 7.00 13.57 -3.21
C ALA A 178 7.11 12.22 -3.92
N VAL A 179 5.98 11.58 -4.23
CA VAL A 179 5.91 10.33 -4.98
C VAL A 179 6.56 10.45 -6.36
N THR A 180 6.45 11.59 -7.05
CA THR A 180 7.16 11.80 -8.33
C THR A 180 8.66 12.07 -8.15
N THR A 181 9.05 12.77 -7.08
CA THR A 181 10.45 13.19 -6.87
C THR A 181 11.36 12.01 -6.54
N VAL A 182 10.88 11.01 -5.80
CA VAL A 182 11.69 9.86 -5.35
C VAL A 182 12.13 8.95 -6.52
N PRO A 183 11.24 8.53 -7.44
CA PRO A 183 11.62 7.81 -8.66
C PRO A 183 12.50 8.64 -9.58
N GLU A 184 12.19 9.93 -9.80
CA GLU A 184 13.01 10.82 -10.63
C GLU A 184 14.46 10.91 -10.12
N ALA A 185 14.63 11.02 -8.80
CA ALA A 185 15.95 11.01 -8.17
C ALA A 185 16.63 9.63 -8.20
N SER A 186 15.86 8.54 -8.23
CA SER A 186 16.38 7.17 -8.27
C SER A 186 16.78 6.74 -9.69
N VAL A 187 16.08 7.23 -10.72
CA VAL A 187 16.39 7.01 -12.13
C VAL A 187 17.65 7.78 -12.55
N GLN A 188 17.87 8.98 -12.00
CA GLN A 188 19.03 9.80 -12.38
C GLN A 188 20.36 9.31 -11.78
N LEU A 189 20.37 8.50 -10.71
CA LEU A 189 21.58 8.29 -9.90
C LEU A 189 21.62 6.90 -9.24
N TYR A 190 22.54 6.04 -9.71
CA TYR A 190 22.80 4.71 -9.11
C TYR A 190 23.61 4.80 -7.77
N VAL A 191 24.04 6.00 -7.36
CA VAL A 191 24.91 6.23 -6.17
C VAL A 191 24.16 7.01 -5.09
N LYS A 192 24.15 6.46 -3.87
CA LYS A 192 23.38 6.96 -2.71
C LYS A 192 23.65 8.43 -2.35
N GLU A 193 24.90 8.86 -2.39
CA GLU A 193 25.33 10.21 -2.01
C GLU A 193 24.77 11.27 -2.95
N SER A 194 24.81 11.01 -4.26
CA SER A 194 24.26 11.90 -5.28
C SER A 194 22.74 12.02 -5.12
N ARG A 195 22.04 10.92 -4.81
CA ARG A 195 20.58 10.93 -4.61
C ARG A 195 20.19 11.80 -3.42
N GLU A 196 20.90 11.68 -2.31
CA GLU A 196 20.66 12.51 -1.11
C GLU A 196 20.96 13.99 -1.36
N ALA A 197 22.05 14.30 -2.08
CA ALA A 197 22.39 15.67 -2.46
C ALA A 197 21.32 16.31 -3.35
N LEU A 198 20.78 15.56 -4.31
CA LEU A 198 19.70 16.03 -5.19
C LEU A 198 18.41 16.31 -4.40
N ILE A 199 18.01 15.40 -3.50
CA ILE A 199 16.83 15.59 -2.65
C ILE A 199 16.98 16.84 -1.77
N LYS A 200 18.12 17.00 -1.09
CA LYS A 200 18.40 18.18 -0.24
C LYS A 200 18.35 19.48 -1.05
N THR A 201 18.96 19.49 -2.24
CA THR A 201 18.97 20.65 -3.15
C THR A 201 17.56 21.01 -3.64
N LYS A 202 16.74 20.01 -4.02
CA LYS A 202 15.36 20.23 -4.47
C LYS A 202 14.47 20.75 -3.33
N ILE A 203 14.63 20.23 -2.12
CA ILE A 203 13.92 20.73 -0.92
C ILE A 203 14.33 22.17 -0.62
N HIS A 204 15.63 22.48 -0.67
CA HIS A 204 16.13 23.83 -0.41
C HIS A 204 15.62 24.84 -1.45
N SER A 205 15.66 24.48 -2.74
CA SER A 205 15.09 25.28 -3.83
C SER A 205 13.58 25.54 -3.62
N ARG A 206 12.82 24.50 -3.26
CA ARG A 206 11.37 24.62 -2.97
C ARG A 206 11.08 25.54 -1.78
N LYS A 207 11.92 25.54 -0.75
CA LYS A 207 11.79 26.49 0.38
C LYS A 207 12.03 27.93 -0.04
N ARG A 208 12.92 28.16 -1.02
CA ARG A 208 13.21 29.49 -1.57
C ARG A 208 12.12 30.00 -2.52
N MET A 209 11.27 29.13 -3.05
CA MET A 209 10.18 29.57 -3.93
C MET A 209 9.08 30.30 -3.14
N PRO A 210 8.64 31.46 -3.60
CA PRO A 210 7.53 32.19 -3.00
C PRO A 210 6.24 31.35 -3.04
N LYS A 211 5.50 31.36 -1.93
CA LYS A 211 4.17 30.73 -1.84
C LYS A 211 3.15 31.71 -2.39
N PHE A 212 2.31 31.25 -3.30
CA PHE A 212 1.24 32.06 -3.89
C PHE A 212 -0.11 31.41 -3.65
N ASP A 213 -1.07 32.21 -3.19
CA ASP A 213 -2.43 31.75 -2.91
C ASP A 213 -3.27 31.55 -4.18
N SER A 214 -2.88 32.18 -5.29
CA SER A 214 -3.57 32.08 -6.57
C SER A 214 -2.59 32.13 -7.74
N LYS A 215 -2.88 31.36 -8.80
CA LYS A 215 -2.07 31.31 -10.04
C LYS A 215 -1.96 32.67 -10.74
N LYS A 216 -2.91 33.59 -10.53
CA LYS A 216 -2.89 34.95 -11.12
C LYS A 216 -1.74 35.81 -10.59
N ILE A 217 -1.18 35.46 -9.43
CA ILE A 217 -0.11 36.22 -8.75
C ILE A 217 1.27 35.81 -9.29
N PHE A 218 1.37 34.65 -9.93
CA PHE A 218 2.61 34.20 -10.53
C PHE A 218 2.91 35.00 -11.80
N LYS A 219 3.77 36.02 -11.69
CA LYS A 219 4.36 36.69 -12.85
C LYS A 219 5.54 35.85 -13.33
N VAL A 220 5.42 35.29 -14.53
CA VAL A 220 6.59 34.78 -15.26
C VAL A 220 7.40 36.00 -15.68
N LEU A 221 8.64 36.09 -15.20
CA LEU A 221 9.64 37.04 -15.71
C LEU A 221 10.16 36.55 -17.06
#